data_AF-R1ENM9-F1
#
_entry.id   AF-R1ENM9-F1
#
_cell.length_a   1.000
_cell.length_b   1.000
_cell.length_c   1.000
_cell.angle_alpha   90.00
_cell.angle_beta   90.00
_cell.angle_gamma   90.00
#
_symmetry.space_group_name_H-M   'P 1'
#
loop_
_entity.id
_entity.type
_entity.pdbx_description
1 polymer ?
#
loop_
_entity_poly.entity_id
_entity_poly.type
_entity_poly.pdbx_seq_one_letter_code
_entity_poly.pdbx_strand_id
1 'polypeptide(L)'
;MGAFLKGYSAEKKYTPAASRMPSRSPVLSAASSLVASLDVSEATKQLRKEKTTIVQCARGALYYLRDIKDSEAVCEPLDGGDESTHTLASLWQVTGYDSDEDGLARDPRVTNIKRQRTSAGSSCSALILQPSSALTAAIDKEPTAAERMLRKAFPLVSPHGTAHLEKALRELEKYELVCQGDDYADPECLATNSEALQYARANAVVKGLTWSISASLASRGRGRTLERLKAEPFLGESNARKVLDIVETGTCGRTLSRFQRGEAPLDSSGSRRVHAHRSELGATRRMTGAPAKLELASVLCLSAIRAGELVDDTRDPIRSIAELRARPDRLASLGGGVRLQHSLAVHEDLQEPVPADDAIAMLRTVQEAVRALSIPHANGWHAEFVGGGRTRGFAGHDVDLLLSHAEEMASFLDGNGQPVFVINLLLEELVRRGRVLPKTEAYHNKKTARYRHETPRPYLSDLHMANETSKGYENLHHDHHDKFFGIWRSARTSKLHRIDIVVCSHPEELPFARLGWTGTRTLNRMMRLRAIELGLYLGAHSITARGSQTPGSTTTQVVVEARPGRTPVTVTLQKLEPLPFEYVRSEEAILRVLACGTDDFINLVEPTNRNA
;
A
#
# COMPACT_ATOMS: atom_id res chain seq x y z
N MET A 1 -0.74 31.80 -58.74
CA MET A 1 -0.90 30.41 -59.23
C MET A 1 -1.14 29.56 -57.99
N GLY A 2 -2.38 29.32 -57.58
CA GLY A 2 -3.27 28.28 -58.12
C GLY A 2 -3.21 27.09 -57.15
N ALA A 3 -3.99 27.12 -56.06
CA ALA A 3 -5.29 26.45 -55.93
C ALA A 3 -5.20 24.92 -55.97
N PHE A 4 -5.56 24.23 -54.87
CA PHE A 4 -6.69 23.30 -54.85
C PHE A 4 -7.02 22.85 -53.40
N LEU A 5 -8.26 23.18 -53.00
CA LEU A 5 -8.96 22.78 -51.78
C LEU A 5 -9.79 21.52 -52.04
N LYS A 6 -9.97 20.69 -51.00
CA LYS A 6 -11.14 19.86 -50.64
C LYS A 6 -10.78 19.17 -49.31
N GLY A 7 -11.49 19.27 -48.19
CA GLY A 7 -12.88 19.63 -47.93
C GLY A 7 -13.57 18.43 -47.26
N TYR A 8 -13.68 18.41 -45.93
CA TYR A 8 -14.71 17.66 -45.20
C TYR A 8 -15.00 18.38 -43.88
N SER A 9 -16.14 19.07 -43.87
CA SER A 9 -16.82 19.64 -42.70
C SER A 9 -18.01 18.74 -42.40
N ALA A 10 -18.20 18.41 -41.12
CA ALA A 10 -19.46 17.89 -40.60
C ALA A 10 -19.69 18.47 -39.20
N GLU A 11 -20.37 19.61 -39.17
CA GLU A 11 -20.97 20.20 -37.98
C GLU A 11 -22.04 19.26 -37.40
N LYS A 12 -21.95 18.94 -36.11
CA LYS A 12 -23.11 18.48 -35.32
C LYS A 12 -23.52 19.59 -34.37
N LYS A 13 -24.63 20.25 -34.71
CA LYS A 13 -25.37 21.18 -33.84
C LYS A 13 -26.00 20.38 -32.70
N TYR A 14 -25.76 20.81 -31.46
CA TYR A 14 -26.46 20.33 -30.27
C TYR A 14 -27.32 21.48 -29.73
N THR A 15 -28.64 21.32 -29.79
CA THR A 15 -29.62 22.23 -29.18
C THR A 15 -29.96 21.74 -27.77
N PRO A 16 -30.08 22.62 -26.75
CA PRO A 16 -30.42 22.22 -25.40
C PRO A 16 -31.94 22.17 -25.22
N ALA A 17 -32.45 21.04 -24.73
CA ALA A 17 -33.83 20.92 -24.28
C ALA A 17 -33.92 21.20 -22.78
N ALA A 18 -34.62 22.28 -22.43
CA ALA A 18 -35.09 22.57 -21.10
C ALA A 18 -36.37 21.76 -20.81
N SER A 19 -36.45 21.08 -19.67
CA SER A 19 -37.74 20.65 -19.13
C SER A 19 -37.75 20.64 -17.60
N ARG A 20 -38.79 21.30 -17.10
CA ARG A 20 -39.21 21.58 -15.72
C ARG A 20 -39.28 20.36 -14.80
N MET A 21 -38.95 20.59 -13.53
CA MET A 21 -39.33 19.76 -12.39
C MET A 21 -40.86 19.71 -12.17
N PRO A 22 -41.34 18.66 -11.50
CA PRO A 22 -42.32 18.85 -10.45
C PRO A 22 -41.86 18.28 -9.10
N SER A 23 -42.13 19.05 -8.07
CA SER A 23 -42.03 18.75 -6.64
C SER A 23 -42.79 17.49 -6.23
N ARG A 24 -42.23 16.68 -5.32
CA ARG A 24 -42.99 15.89 -4.33
C ARG A 24 -42.10 15.46 -3.16
N SER A 25 -42.50 15.90 -1.97
CA SER A 25 -41.98 15.45 -0.67
C SER A 25 -42.43 14.01 -0.35
N PRO A 26 -41.72 13.28 0.54
CA PRO A 26 -41.81 11.83 0.65
C PRO A 26 -42.87 11.38 1.66
N VAL A 27 -43.52 10.26 1.36
CA VAL A 27 -44.28 9.46 2.32
C VAL A 27 -43.50 8.18 2.59
N LEU A 28 -43.20 7.93 3.86
CA LEU A 28 -42.52 6.76 4.42
C LEU A 28 -43.31 5.47 4.14
N SER A 29 -42.64 4.42 3.65
CA SER A 29 -43.06 3.03 3.92
C SER A 29 -41.87 2.08 3.93
N ALA A 30 -41.93 1.14 4.88
CA ALA A 30 -40.96 0.17 5.39
C ALA A 30 -39.88 -0.41 4.45
N ALA A 31 -38.67 -0.57 5.02
CA ALA A 31 -37.51 -1.20 4.42
C ALA A 31 -37.67 -2.73 4.25
N SER A 32 -37.62 -3.18 2.99
CA SER A 32 -37.32 -4.56 2.59
C SER A 32 -35.85 -4.60 2.15
N SER A 33 -35.06 -5.51 2.72
CA SER A 33 -33.65 -5.70 2.38
C SER A 33 -33.50 -6.22 0.94
N LEU A 34 -33.01 -5.37 0.03
CA LEU A 34 -32.68 -5.76 -1.34
C LEU A 34 -31.38 -6.58 -1.36
N VAL A 35 -31.53 -7.91 -1.29
CA VAL A 35 -30.49 -8.85 -1.75
C VAL A 35 -30.76 -9.08 -3.24
N ALA A 36 -29.81 -8.70 -4.10
CA ALA A 36 -29.98 -8.81 -5.55
C ALA A 36 -30.08 -10.28 -5.98
N SER A 37 -31.07 -10.60 -6.83
CA SER A 37 -31.23 -11.92 -7.47
C SER A 37 -29.96 -12.35 -8.19
N LEU A 38 -29.75 -13.68 -8.33
CA LEU A 38 -28.63 -14.25 -9.09
C LEU A 38 -28.45 -13.57 -10.47
N ASP A 39 -27.29 -12.93 -10.69
CA ASP A 39 -26.92 -12.41 -12.02
C ASP A 39 -26.51 -13.59 -12.90
N VAL A 40 -27.46 -14.06 -13.72
CA VAL A 40 -27.28 -15.21 -14.60
C VAL A 40 -26.12 -15.02 -15.56
N SER A 41 -25.90 -13.80 -16.08
CA SER A 41 -24.85 -13.53 -17.06
C SER A 41 -23.46 -13.70 -16.43
N GLU A 42 -23.26 -13.15 -15.23
CA GLU A 42 -21.98 -13.30 -14.53
C GLU A 42 -21.80 -14.74 -14.02
N ALA A 43 -22.85 -15.38 -13.49
CA ALA A 43 -22.80 -16.77 -13.04
C ALA A 43 -22.43 -17.74 -14.17
N THR A 44 -23.04 -17.61 -15.36
CA THR A 44 -22.69 -18.42 -16.55
C THR A 44 -21.24 -18.18 -16.98
N LYS A 45 -20.75 -16.94 -16.91
CA LYS A 45 -19.37 -16.60 -17.25
C LYS A 45 -18.36 -17.18 -16.26
N GLN A 46 -18.71 -17.30 -14.98
CA GLN A 46 -17.88 -17.95 -13.97
C GLN A 46 -17.85 -19.47 -14.19
N LEU A 47 -19.00 -20.11 -14.44
CA LEU A 47 -19.10 -21.54 -14.76
C LEU A 47 -18.26 -21.92 -15.99
N ARG A 48 -18.28 -21.12 -17.06
CA ARG A 48 -17.45 -21.34 -18.27
C ARG A 48 -15.95 -21.26 -18.03
N LYS A 49 -15.52 -20.61 -16.94
CA LYS A 49 -14.12 -20.53 -16.55
C LYS A 49 -13.75 -21.61 -15.53
N GLU A 50 -14.63 -22.60 -15.33
CA GLU A 50 -14.49 -23.66 -14.32
C GLU A 50 -14.34 -23.11 -12.89
N LYS A 51 -14.96 -21.95 -12.63
CA LYS A 51 -14.89 -21.28 -11.31
C LYS A 51 -16.08 -21.63 -10.45
N THR A 52 -15.81 -21.88 -9.17
CA THR A 52 -16.82 -22.24 -8.19
C THR A 52 -17.66 -21.02 -7.80
N THR A 53 -18.96 -21.06 -8.12
CA THR A 53 -19.93 -20.04 -7.71
C THR A 53 -20.80 -20.56 -6.58
N ILE A 54 -20.94 -19.82 -5.48
CA ILE A 54 -21.85 -20.19 -4.39
C ILE A 54 -23.14 -19.39 -4.51
N VAL A 55 -24.26 -20.11 -4.44
CA VAL A 55 -25.60 -19.55 -4.41
C VAL A 55 -26.33 -19.95 -3.13
N GLN A 56 -27.25 -19.11 -2.67
CA GLN A 56 -28.11 -19.37 -1.51
C GLN A 56 -29.56 -19.45 -1.96
N CYS A 57 -30.32 -20.43 -1.47
CA CYS A 57 -31.76 -20.49 -1.73
C CYS A 57 -32.59 -19.74 -0.69
N ALA A 58 -33.90 -19.55 -0.94
CA ALA A 58 -34.87 -18.87 -0.04
C ALA A 58 -34.84 -19.34 1.42
N ARG A 59 -34.47 -20.60 1.64
CA ARG A 59 -34.42 -21.22 2.97
C ARG A 59 -33.06 -21.06 3.65
N GLY A 60 -32.15 -20.30 3.05
CA GLY A 60 -30.81 -20.02 3.58
C GLY A 60 -29.77 -21.12 3.31
N ALA A 61 -30.14 -22.21 2.63
CA ALA A 61 -29.18 -23.27 2.28
C ALA A 61 -28.24 -22.81 1.17
N LEU A 62 -26.97 -23.21 1.26
CA LEU A 62 -25.90 -22.84 0.34
C LEU A 62 -25.57 -24.00 -0.60
N TYR A 63 -25.34 -23.67 -1.87
CA TYR A 63 -25.02 -24.64 -2.91
C TYR A 63 -23.86 -24.17 -3.78
N TYR A 64 -23.09 -25.12 -4.28
CA TYR A 64 -22.22 -24.95 -5.43
C TYR A 64 -23.09 -24.93 -6.66
N LEU A 65 -23.05 -23.83 -7.40
CA LEU A 65 -23.67 -23.76 -8.71
C LEU A 65 -22.80 -24.58 -9.68
N ARG A 66 -23.36 -25.65 -10.22
CA ARG A 66 -22.66 -26.58 -11.13
C ARG A 66 -23.03 -26.33 -12.58
N ASP A 67 -24.29 -25.96 -12.85
CA ASP A 67 -24.74 -25.63 -14.20
C ASP A 67 -25.95 -24.68 -14.18
N ILE A 68 -26.21 -23.99 -15.28
CA ILE A 68 -27.43 -23.22 -15.53
C ILE A 68 -28.01 -23.65 -16.87
N LYS A 69 -29.23 -24.19 -16.84
CA LYS A 69 -29.98 -24.58 -18.05
C LYS A 69 -31.32 -23.86 -18.04
N ASP A 70 -31.56 -23.05 -19.07
CA ASP A 70 -32.77 -22.25 -19.22
C ASP A 70 -33.06 -21.38 -17.99
N SER A 71 -34.16 -21.65 -17.27
CA SER A 71 -34.60 -20.94 -16.06
C SER A 71 -34.23 -21.65 -14.75
N GLU A 72 -33.40 -22.69 -14.83
CA GLU A 72 -33.03 -23.54 -13.71
C GLU A 72 -31.50 -23.63 -13.53
N ALA A 73 -31.09 -23.81 -12.28
CA ALA A 73 -29.71 -23.99 -11.85
C ALA A 73 -29.54 -25.36 -11.20
N VAL A 74 -28.54 -26.11 -11.65
CA VAL A 74 -28.11 -27.36 -11.01
C VAL A 74 -27.13 -27.01 -9.91
N CYS A 75 -27.46 -27.43 -8.69
CA CYS A 75 -26.83 -26.99 -7.47
C CYS A 75 -26.47 -28.20 -6.60
N GLU A 76 -25.23 -28.25 -6.11
CA GLU A 76 -24.77 -29.27 -5.17
C GLU A 76 -24.68 -28.67 -3.76
N PRO A 77 -25.27 -29.29 -2.72
CA PRO A 77 -25.20 -28.76 -1.35
C PRO A 77 -23.76 -28.64 -0.83
N LEU A 78 -23.43 -27.51 -0.17
CA LEU A 78 -22.08 -27.27 0.37
C LEU A 78 -21.67 -28.25 1.48
N ASP A 79 -22.63 -28.91 2.14
CA ASP A 79 -22.41 -29.91 3.18
C ASP A 79 -22.34 -31.35 2.65
N GLY A 80 -22.40 -31.53 1.33
CA GLY A 80 -22.40 -32.83 0.66
C GLY A 80 -23.82 -33.40 0.53
N GLY A 81 -24.11 -33.97 -0.64
CA GLY A 81 -25.41 -34.52 -0.99
C GLY A 81 -25.57 -34.61 -2.50
N ASP A 82 -26.67 -35.21 -2.96
CA ASP A 82 -26.95 -35.29 -4.40
C ASP A 82 -27.26 -33.91 -4.99
N GLU A 83 -26.91 -33.71 -6.26
CA GLU A 83 -27.27 -32.50 -7.00
C GLU A 83 -28.79 -32.31 -7.02
N SER A 84 -29.21 -31.07 -6.94
CA SER A 84 -30.61 -30.68 -6.95
C SER A 84 -30.83 -29.46 -7.83
N THR A 85 -32.01 -29.39 -8.45
CA THR A 85 -32.34 -28.31 -9.36
C THR A 85 -33.16 -27.24 -8.66
N HIS A 86 -32.79 -25.98 -8.89
CA HIS A 86 -33.44 -24.82 -8.30
C HIS A 86 -33.82 -23.83 -9.39
N THR A 87 -34.98 -23.17 -9.25
CA THR A 87 -35.33 -22.07 -10.16
C THR A 87 -34.41 -20.88 -9.90
N LEU A 88 -33.93 -20.21 -10.96
CA LEU A 88 -32.97 -19.10 -10.82
C LEU A 88 -33.50 -17.96 -9.94
N ALA A 89 -34.82 -17.71 -9.97
CA ALA A 89 -35.47 -16.70 -9.14
C ALA A 89 -35.45 -17.04 -7.64
N SER A 90 -35.22 -18.31 -7.27
CA SER A 90 -35.14 -18.77 -5.88
C SER A 90 -33.72 -18.71 -5.31
N LEU A 91 -32.74 -18.29 -6.12
CA LEU A 91 -31.32 -18.27 -5.79
C LEU A 91 -30.76 -16.85 -5.75
N TRP A 92 -29.88 -16.61 -4.79
CA TRP A 92 -29.07 -15.40 -4.71
C TRP A 92 -27.60 -15.78 -4.75
N GLN A 93 -26.83 -15.02 -5.53
CA GLN A 93 -25.39 -15.22 -5.58
C GLN A 93 -24.78 -14.72 -4.28
N VAL A 94 -24.10 -15.62 -3.56
CA VAL A 94 -23.42 -15.27 -2.30
C VAL A 94 -22.01 -14.79 -2.59
N THR A 95 -21.36 -15.39 -3.58
CA THR A 95 -20.02 -15.02 -4.05
C THR A 95 -19.82 -15.39 -5.52
N GLY A 96 -19.03 -14.59 -6.25
CA GLY A 96 -18.33 -15.01 -7.46
C GLY A 96 -16.83 -14.91 -7.19
N TYR A 97 -16.12 -16.05 -7.09
CA TYR A 97 -14.70 -16.08 -6.75
C TYR A 97 -13.93 -17.11 -7.58
N ASP A 98 -12.63 -16.85 -7.64
CA ASP A 98 -11.61 -17.46 -8.50
C ASP A 98 -10.74 -18.48 -7.71
N SER A 99 -11.36 -19.31 -6.87
CA SER A 99 -10.63 -20.22 -5.98
C SER A 99 -11.12 -21.66 -6.06
N ASP A 100 -10.15 -22.57 -6.02
CA ASP A 100 -10.31 -24.01 -5.81
C ASP A 100 -11.01 -24.34 -4.47
N GLU A 101 -11.59 -25.55 -4.39
CA GLU A 101 -12.46 -25.99 -3.29
C GLU A 101 -11.80 -25.92 -1.89
N ASP A 102 -10.47 -25.96 -1.81
CA ASP A 102 -9.70 -25.85 -0.55
C ASP A 102 -9.74 -24.44 0.07
N GLY A 103 -9.90 -23.39 -0.74
CA GLY A 103 -10.08 -22.02 -0.27
C GLY A 103 -11.41 -21.80 0.47
N LEU A 104 -12.44 -22.57 0.09
CA LEU A 104 -13.81 -22.46 0.60
C LEU A 104 -13.97 -23.08 2.00
N ALA A 105 -13.27 -24.18 2.29
CA ALA A 105 -13.31 -24.85 3.59
C ALA A 105 -12.77 -23.97 4.74
N ARG A 106 -12.00 -22.92 4.42
CA ARG A 106 -11.38 -22.00 5.39
C ARG A 106 -12.08 -20.65 5.47
N ASP A 107 -13.16 -20.42 4.71
CA ASP A 107 -13.91 -19.17 4.76
C ASP A 107 -14.71 -19.06 6.09
N PRO A 108 -14.57 -17.95 6.85
CA PRO A 108 -15.31 -17.71 8.10
C PRO A 108 -16.83 -17.82 7.96
N ARG A 109 -17.41 -17.52 6.79
CA ARG A 109 -18.86 -17.57 6.54
C ARG A 109 -19.37 -19.00 6.43
N VAL A 110 -18.57 -19.90 5.84
CA VAL A 110 -18.88 -21.33 5.72
C VAL A 110 -18.64 -22.06 7.04
N THR A 111 -17.56 -21.71 7.75
CA THR A 111 -17.20 -22.30 9.05
C THR A 111 -18.09 -21.82 10.21
N ASN A 112 -18.59 -20.58 10.19
CA ASN A 112 -19.48 -20.07 11.24
C ASN A 112 -20.89 -20.68 11.19
N ILE A 113 -21.40 -21.06 10.01
CA ILE A 113 -22.70 -21.73 9.88
C ILE A 113 -22.64 -23.19 10.35
N LYS A 114 -21.53 -23.91 10.07
CA LYS A 114 -21.30 -25.25 10.64
C LYS A 114 -21.23 -25.23 12.18
N ARG A 115 -20.71 -24.14 12.79
CA ARG A 115 -20.69 -23.95 14.25
C ARG A 115 -22.05 -23.60 14.86
N GLN A 116 -22.92 -22.89 14.13
CA GLN A 116 -24.23 -22.49 14.65
C GLN A 116 -25.21 -23.66 14.82
N ARG A 117 -25.05 -24.77 14.07
CA ARG A 117 -25.88 -25.97 14.27
C ARG A 117 -25.49 -26.82 15.49
N THR A 118 -24.28 -26.65 16.04
CA THR A 118 -23.81 -27.42 17.22
C THR A 118 -24.16 -26.80 18.57
N SER A 119 -24.78 -25.62 18.60
CA SER A 119 -25.17 -24.93 19.84
C SER A 119 -26.63 -24.49 19.80
N ALA A 120 -27.54 -25.46 19.69
CA ALA A 120 -28.95 -25.26 20.01
C ALA A 120 -29.15 -25.58 21.50
N GLY A 121 -29.19 -24.54 22.33
CA GLY A 121 -29.57 -24.68 23.73
C GLY A 121 -29.03 -23.58 24.63
N SER A 122 -29.64 -22.40 24.58
CA SER A 122 -30.02 -21.64 25.78
C SER A 122 -30.67 -20.32 25.37
N SER A 123 -31.90 -20.11 25.82
CA SER A 123 -32.63 -18.85 25.72
C SER A 123 -32.01 -17.78 26.59
N CYS A 124 -31.90 -16.54 26.11
CA CYS A 124 -32.14 -15.36 26.95
C CYS A 124 -32.28 -14.07 26.12
N SER A 125 -33.51 -13.56 26.14
CA SER A 125 -33.94 -12.15 26.21
C SER A 125 -33.05 -11.06 25.60
N ALA A 126 -33.62 -10.41 24.57
CA ALA A 126 -33.15 -9.15 24.01
C ALA A 126 -33.13 -8.04 25.07
N LEU A 127 -31.94 -7.48 25.32
CA LEU A 127 -31.77 -6.20 25.99
C LEU A 127 -31.37 -5.17 24.93
N ILE A 128 -32.24 -4.18 24.76
CA ILE A 128 -32.00 -2.95 24.01
C ILE A 128 -30.84 -2.21 24.70
N LEU A 129 -29.64 -2.28 24.12
CA LEU A 129 -28.48 -1.52 24.60
C LEU A 129 -28.51 -0.11 24.01
N GLN A 130 -28.54 0.87 24.92
CA GLN A 130 -28.38 2.28 24.63
C GLN A 130 -26.96 2.60 24.07
N PRO A 131 -26.77 3.77 23.41
CA PRO A 131 -25.57 4.10 22.64
C PRO A 131 -24.26 4.27 23.45
N SER A 132 -24.30 4.23 24.79
CA SER A 132 -23.12 4.44 25.63
C SER A 132 -22.19 3.22 25.75
N SER A 133 -22.63 2.03 25.30
CA SER A 133 -21.90 0.76 25.49
C SER A 133 -20.74 0.52 24.51
N ALA A 134 -20.70 1.22 23.38
CA ALA A 134 -19.64 1.05 22.38
C ALA A 134 -18.30 1.64 22.84
N LEU A 135 -18.32 2.70 23.66
CA LEU A 135 -17.11 3.33 24.19
C LEU A 135 -16.47 2.44 25.27
N THR A 136 -17.27 1.79 26.11
CA THR A 136 -16.79 0.87 27.16
C THR A 136 -16.31 -0.45 26.59
N ALA A 137 -16.96 -0.98 25.53
CA ALA A 137 -16.56 -2.23 24.89
C ALA A 137 -15.20 -2.15 24.15
N ALA A 138 -14.74 -0.94 23.78
CA ALA A 138 -13.42 -0.74 23.17
C ALA A 138 -12.28 -0.71 24.20
N ILE A 139 -12.57 -0.45 25.48
CA ILE A 139 -11.56 -0.29 26.54
C ILE A 139 -11.08 -1.66 27.08
N ASP A 140 -11.88 -2.72 26.94
CA ASP A 140 -11.56 -4.06 27.48
C ASP A 140 -10.94 -5.05 26.46
N LYS A 141 -10.71 -4.62 25.21
CA LYS A 141 -10.11 -5.49 24.19
C LYS A 141 -8.59 -5.33 24.17
N GLU A 142 -7.87 -6.45 24.27
CA GLU A 142 -6.41 -6.48 24.09
C GLU A 142 -6.03 -5.77 22.77
N PRO A 143 -5.08 -4.81 22.81
CA PRO A 143 -4.71 -4.04 21.64
C PRO A 143 -4.10 -4.96 20.57
N THR A 144 -4.45 -4.70 19.31
CA THR A 144 -3.94 -5.47 18.17
C THR A 144 -2.43 -5.33 18.03
N ALA A 145 -1.79 -6.22 17.26
CA ALA A 145 -0.36 -6.09 17.00
C ALA A 145 -0.01 -4.75 16.32
N ALA A 146 -0.86 -4.25 15.41
CA ALA A 146 -0.67 -2.96 14.76
C ALA A 146 -0.79 -1.81 15.77
N GLU A 147 -1.81 -1.83 16.63
CA GLU A 147 -2.00 -0.82 17.67
C GLU A 147 -0.84 -0.77 18.66
N ARG A 148 -0.42 -1.94 19.18
CA ARG A 148 0.74 -2.05 20.08
C ARG A 148 2.02 -1.51 19.45
N MET A 149 2.16 -1.68 18.15
CA MET A 149 3.33 -1.22 17.41
C MET A 149 3.30 0.30 17.19
N LEU A 150 2.13 0.87 16.88
CA LEU A 150 1.96 2.32 16.68
C LEU A 150 2.07 3.14 17.98
N ARG A 151 1.96 2.50 19.15
CA ARG A 151 2.27 3.14 20.45
C ARG A 151 3.76 3.36 20.70
N LYS A 152 4.65 2.70 19.94
CA LYS A 152 6.10 2.82 20.09
C LYS A 152 6.63 4.06 19.37
N ALA A 153 7.84 4.46 19.76
CA ALA A 153 8.66 5.40 19.00
C ALA A 153 9.74 4.63 18.22
N PHE A 154 10.11 5.14 17.06
CA PHE A 154 11.17 4.59 16.21
C PHE A 154 12.22 5.68 15.97
N PRO A 155 13.06 5.99 16.99
CA PRO A 155 14.11 6.99 16.84
C PRO A 155 15.15 6.53 15.82
N LEU A 156 15.86 7.45 15.17
CA LEU A 156 16.89 7.10 14.19
C LEU A 156 17.93 6.11 14.77
N VAL A 157 18.42 6.39 15.98
CA VAL A 157 19.35 5.55 16.73
C VAL A 157 18.59 4.90 17.89
N SER A 158 18.56 3.57 17.90
CA SER A 158 17.94 2.83 19.00
C SER A 158 18.70 3.07 20.31
N PRO A 159 17.99 3.33 21.43
CA PRO A 159 18.61 3.54 22.73
C PRO A 159 19.25 2.27 23.31
N HIS A 160 19.07 1.12 22.66
CA HIS A 160 19.54 -0.18 23.14
C HIS A 160 20.60 -0.83 22.24
N GLY A 161 21.19 -0.07 21.30
CA GLY A 161 22.34 -0.53 20.52
C GLY A 161 22.01 -1.63 19.52
N THR A 162 20.83 -1.56 18.88
CA THR A 162 20.34 -2.59 17.95
C THR A 162 20.83 -2.45 16.51
N ALA A 163 21.74 -1.51 16.22
CA ALA A 163 22.14 -1.18 14.84
C ALA A 163 22.63 -2.39 14.01
N HIS A 164 23.39 -3.30 14.61
CA HIS A 164 23.86 -4.53 13.93
C HIS A 164 22.70 -5.47 13.58
N LEU A 165 21.72 -5.60 14.48
CA LEU A 165 20.53 -6.41 14.29
C LEU A 165 19.60 -5.79 13.24
N GLU A 166 19.43 -4.47 13.27
CA GLU A 166 18.68 -3.72 12.26
C GLU A 166 19.29 -3.92 10.87
N LYS A 167 20.63 -3.85 10.76
CA LYS A 167 21.36 -4.13 9.51
C LYS A 167 21.08 -5.55 9.00
N ALA A 168 21.20 -6.56 9.86
CA ALA A 168 21.00 -7.96 9.50
C ALA A 168 19.56 -8.27 9.07
N LEU A 169 18.56 -7.74 9.78
CA LEU A 169 17.14 -7.91 9.42
C LEU A 169 16.79 -7.20 8.11
N ARG A 170 17.35 -6.02 7.88
CA ARG A 170 17.21 -5.31 6.60
C ARG A 170 17.89 -6.03 5.44
N GLU A 171 18.98 -6.73 5.70
CA GLU A 171 19.63 -7.58 4.70
C GLU A 171 18.76 -8.79 4.33
N LEU A 172 18.16 -9.45 5.34
CA LEU A 172 17.17 -10.51 5.12
C LEU A 172 15.97 -10.04 4.31
N GLU A 173 15.40 -8.89 4.67
CA GLU A 173 14.31 -8.25 3.92
C GLU A 173 14.70 -8.07 2.44
N LYS A 174 15.87 -7.49 2.18
CA LYS A 174 16.36 -7.26 0.82
C LYS A 174 16.54 -8.56 0.03
N TYR A 175 17.12 -9.61 0.63
CA TYR A 175 17.29 -10.89 -0.04
C TYR A 175 15.95 -11.56 -0.37
N GLU A 176 14.98 -11.51 0.54
CA GLU A 176 13.64 -12.03 0.24
C GLU A 176 12.98 -11.21 -0.87
N LEU A 177 13.06 -9.88 -0.85
CA LEU A 177 12.49 -9.02 -1.91
C LEU A 177 13.06 -9.31 -3.31
N VAL A 178 14.37 -9.51 -3.43
CA VAL A 178 14.98 -9.72 -4.75
C VAL A 178 14.77 -11.14 -5.29
N CYS A 179 14.54 -12.11 -4.40
CA CYS A 179 14.23 -13.48 -4.80
C CYS A 179 12.73 -13.69 -5.04
N GLN A 180 11.89 -13.09 -4.22
CA GLN A 180 10.45 -13.32 -4.22
C GLN A 180 9.67 -12.25 -4.96
N GLY A 181 10.22 -11.05 -5.20
CA GLY A 181 9.50 -9.90 -5.73
C GLY A 181 8.92 -9.00 -4.64
N ASP A 182 8.48 -7.81 -5.03
CA ASP A 182 7.80 -6.85 -4.15
C ASP A 182 6.27 -7.04 -4.24
N ASP A 183 5.59 -7.04 -3.09
CA ASP A 183 4.16 -7.31 -2.86
C ASP A 183 3.19 -6.70 -3.89
N TYR A 184 3.54 -5.57 -4.52
CA TYR A 184 2.67 -4.87 -5.47
C TYR A 184 3.31 -4.65 -6.85
N ALA A 185 4.65 -4.57 -6.95
CA ALA A 185 5.29 -4.45 -8.25
C ALA A 185 5.11 -5.73 -9.10
N ASP A 186 4.70 -6.82 -8.45
CA ASP A 186 4.67 -8.14 -9.02
C ASP A 186 3.33 -8.86 -8.76
N PRO A 187 2.50 -9.04 -9.80
CA PRO A 187 1.23 -9.77 -9.70
C PRO A 187 1.37 -11.20 -9.19
N GLU A 188 2.52 -11.85 -9.38
CA GLU A 188 2.80 -13.20 -8.86
C GLU A 188 3.02 -13.21 -7.34
N CYS A 189 3.27 -12.04 -6.73
CA CYS A 189 3.70 -11.90 -5.34
C CYS A 189 2.60 -11.54 -4.34
N LEU A 190 1.39 -11.25 -4.83
CA LEU A 190 0.24 -10.88 -4.00
C LEU A 190 -0.09 -11.94 -2.92
N ALA A 191 0.41 -13.17 -3.07
CA ALA A 191 0.25 -14.28 -2.13
C ALA A 191 1.55 -14.76 -1.43
N THR A 192 2.76 -14.34 -1.87
CA THR A 192 4.00 -15.09 -1.57
C THR A 192 5.08 -14.32 -0.78
N ASN A 193 5.13 -12.99 -0.81
CA ASN A 193 6.22 -12.20 -0.19
C ASN A 193 6.03 -11.90 1.33
N SER A 194 5.46 -12.87 2.04
CA SER A 194 5.20 -12.75 3.48
C SER A 194 6.47 -12.65 4.33
N GLU A 195 7.61 -13.16 3.85
CA GLU A 195 8.86 -13.20 4.62
C GLU A 195 9.59 -11.85 4.63
N ALA A 196 9.69 -11.12 3.51
CA ALA A 196 10.30 -9.79 3.51
C ALA A 196 9.53 -8.84 4.45
N LEU A 197 8.19 -8.86 4.39
CA LEU A 197 7.35 -8.08 5.28
C LEU A 197 7.52 -8.48 6.76
N GLN A 198 7.71 -9.77 7.04
CA GLN A 198 8.02 -10.24 8.40
C GLN A 198 9.37 -9.69 8.89
N TYR A 199 10.41 -9.68 8.06
CA TYR A 199 11.71 -9.10 8.43
C TYR A 199 11.64 -7.59 8.61
N ALA A 200 10.89 -6.88 7.75
CA ALA A 200 10.66 -5.44 7.90
C ALA A 200 9.96 -5.11 9.23
N ARG A 201 8.92 -5.88 9.59
CA ARG A 201 8.23 -5.74 10.89
C ARG A 201 9.13 -6.10 12.06
N ALA A 202 9.91 -7.18 11.96
CA ALA A 202 10.86 -7.57 13.00
C ALA A 202 11.91 -6.48 13.23
N ASN A 203 12.42 -5.87 12.15
CA ASN A 203 13.36 -4.76 12.21
C ASN A 203 12.75 -3.56 12.96
N ALA A 204 11.54 -3.17 12.57
CA ALA A 204 10.82 -2.09 13.25
C ALA A 204 10.63 -2.38 14.74
N VAL A 205 10.25 -3.62 15.09
CA VAL A 205 10.00 -4.02 16.50
C VAL A 205 11.27 -3.89 17.31
N VAL A 206 12.38 -4.43 16.79
CA VAL A 206 13.71 -4.34 17.41
C VAL A 206 14.11 -2.89 17.66
N LYS A 207 13.88 -2.03 16.67
CA LYS A 207 14.19 -0.60 16.74
C LYS A 207 13.34 0.13 17.79
N GLY A 208 12.08 -0.26 17.94
CA GLY A 208 11.12 0.29 18.91
C GLY A 208 11.06 -0.47 20.25
N LEU A 209 12.07 -1.28 20.59
CA LEU A 209 12.13 -1.91 21.91
C LEU A 209 12.37 -0.86 22.98
N THR A 210 11.71 -1.04 24.13
CA THR A 210 11.89 -0.24 25.34
C THR A 210 12.84 -0.91 26.34
N TRP A 211 13.55 -1.94 25.90
CA TRP A 211 14.45 -2.73 26.70
C TRP A 211 15.60 -3.31 25.86
N SER A 212 16.73 -3.58 26.52
CA SER A 212 17.92 -4.15 25.86
C SER A 212 17.85 -5.67 25.77
N ILE A 213 17.99 -6.20 24.54
CA ILE A 213 18.07 -7.65 24.28
C ILE A 213 19.29 -8.25 24.98
N SER A 214 20.46 -7.61 24.85
CA SER A 214 21.70 -8.07 25.48
C SER A 214 21.60 -8.10 27.01
N ALA A 215 21.00 -7.08 27.62
CA ALA A 215 20.80 -7.06 29.08
C ALA A 215 19.81 -8.15 29.53
N SER A 216 18.77 -8.41 28.74
CA SER A 216 17.82 -9.51 29.01
C SER A 216 18.49 -10.87 28.89
N LEU A 217 19.34 -11.08 27.87
CA LEU A 217 20.12 -12.31 27.71
C LEU A 217 21.04 -12.57 28.92
N ALA A 218 21.77 -11.54 29.36
CA ALA A 218 22.68 -11.65 30.50
C ALA A 218 21.93 -11.95 31.82
N SER A 219 20.77 -11.32 32.05
CA SER A 219 20.07 -11.41 33.34
C SER A 219 19.05 -12.54 33.45
N ARG A 220 18.40 -12.93 32.33
CA ARG A 220 17.28 -13.88 32.32
C ARG A 220 17.59 -15.16 31.53
N GLY A 221 18.70 -15.17 30.81
CA GLY A 221 19.06 -16.24 29.90
C GLY A 221 18.27 -16.22 28.59
N ARG A 222 18.67 -17.11 27.68
CA ARG A 222 18.13 -17.23 26.32
C ARG A 222 16.63 -17.54 26.29
N GLY A 223 16.18 -18.55 27.03
CA GLY A 223 14.79 -19.00 27.01
C GLY A 223 13.78 -17.93 27.44
N ARG A 224 14.04 -17.23 28.55
CA ARG A 224 13.15 -16.14 29.02
C ARG A 224 13.21 -14.91 28.12
N THR A 225 14.36 -14.63 27.50
CA THR A 225 14.47 -13.53 26.53
C THR A 225 13.71 -13.85 25.24
N LEU A 226 13.72 -15.11 24.81
CA LEU A 226 12.93 -15.58 23.67
C LEU A 226 11.43 -15.40 23.91
N GLU A 227 10.91 -15.81 25.07
CA GLU A 227 9.50 -15.58 25.43
C GLU A 227 9.14 -14.09 25.48
N ARG A 228 10.06 -13.25 25.96
CA ARG A 228 9.87 -11.80 25.96
C ARG A 228 9.79 -11.22 24.54
N LEU A 229 10.66 -11.67 23.63
CA LEU A 229 10.60 -11.26 22.22
C LEU A 229 9.31 -11.73 21.54
N LYS A 230 8.84 -12.94 21.83
CA LYS A 230 7.57 -13.48 21.31
C LYS A 230 6.35 -12.68 21.75
N ALA A 231 6.44 -12.02 22.90
CA ALA A 231 5.38 -11.16 23.38
C ALA A 231 5.33 -9.82 22.63
N GLU A 232 6.39 -9.40 21.93
CA GLU A 232 6.39 -8.18 21.12
C GLU A 232 5.52 -8.35 19.85
N PRO A 233 4.87 -7.29 19.36
CA PRO A 233 3.99 -7.39 18.19
C PRO A 233 4.77 -7.90 16.97
N PHE A 234 4.13 -8.75 16.15
CA PHE A 234 4.69 -9.32 14.91
C PHE A 234 5.94 -10.21 15.04
N LEU A 235 6.47 -10.45 16.24
CA LEU A 235 7.57 -11.39 16.47
C LEU A 235 7.05 -12.77 16.87
N GLY A 236 6.87 -13.65 15.89
CA GLY A 236 6.65 -15.07 16.15
C GLY A 236 7.93 -15.79 16.60
N GLU A 237 7.80 -17.02 17.09
CA GLU A 237 8.90 -17.89 17.54
C GLU A 237 10.10 -17.92 16.57
N SER A 238 9.82 -18.09 15.26
CA SER A 238 10.85 -18.16 14.22
C SER A 238 11.70 -16.90 14.16
N ASN A 239 11.07 -15.72 14.11
CA ASN A 239 11.79 -14.45 14.00
C ASN A 239 12.44 -14.04 15.33
N ALA A 240 11.80 -14.35 16.46
CA ALA A 240 12.40 -14.15 17.78
C ALA A 240 13.69 -14.97 17.95
N ARG A 241 13.73 -16.22 17.48
CA ARG A 241 14.96 -17.03 17.47
C ARG A 241 16.03 -16.43 16.56
N LYS A 242 15.69 -16.03 15.33
CA LYS A 242 16.63 -15.38 14.41
C LYS A 242 17.23 -14.11 15.02
N VAL A 243 16.42 -13.29 15.69
CA VAL A 243 16.88 -12.10 16.41
C VAL A 243 17.93 -12.47 17.45
N LEU A 244 17.68 -13.50 18.27
CA LEU A 244 18.66 -13.94 19.27
C LEU A 244 19.93 -14.53 18.64
N ASP A 245 19.80 -15.32 17.57
CA ASP A 245 20.96 -15.87 16.85
C ASP A 245 21.85 -14.74 16.32
N ILE A 246 21.25 -13.68 15.76
CA ILE A 246 21.98 -12.52 15.24
C ILE A 246 22.66 -11.76 16.38
N VAL A 247 22.00 -11.58 17.52
CA VAL A 247 22.61 -10.90 18.69
C VAL A 247 23.82 -11.68 19.22
N GLU A 248 23.74 -13.01 19.27
CA GLU A 248 24.81 -13.85 19.81
C GLU A 248 25.96 -14.08 18.83
N THR A 249 25.67 -14.18 17.52
CA THR A 249 26.65 -14.65 16.52
C THR A 249 26.91 -13.65 15.39
N GLY A 250 26.19 -12.53 15.35
CA GLY A 250 26.20 -11.57 14.25
C GLY A 250 25.41 -12.01 13.01
N THR A 251 24.81 -13.21 13.01
CA THR A 251 24.05 -13.76 11.88
C THR A 251 22.98 -14.76 12.33
N CYS A 252 22.15 -15.25 11.41
CA CYS A 252 21.39 -16.48 11.62
C CYS A 252 21.79 -17.52 10.56
N GLY A 253 22.52 -18.56 11.00
CA GLY A 253 23.18 -19.51 10.09
C GLY A 253 22.23 -20.24 9.14
N ARG A 254 20.96 -20.41 9.52
CA ARG A 254 19.93 -21.08 8.71
C ARG A 254 19.36 -20.20 7.59
N THR A 255 19.52 -18.88 7.66
CA THR A 255 18.89 -17.96 6.70
C THR A 255 19.90 -16.95 6.18
N LEU A 256 20.33 -15.99 7.01
CA LEU A 256 21.16 -14.87 6.55
C LEU A 256 22.50 -15.34 5.96
N SER A 257 23.24 -16.20 6.66
CA SER A 257 24.52 -16.70 6.15
C SER A 257 24.38 -17.53 4.87
N ARG A 258 23.23 -18.18 4.65
CA ARG A 258 22.99 -18.94 3.41
C ARG A 258 22.75 -17.99 2.24
N PHE A 259 21.91 -16.98 2.43
CA PHE A 259 21.71 -15.94 1.44
C PHE A 259 23.02 -15.24 1.07
N GLN A 260 23.84 -14.87 2.06
CA GLN A 260 25.14 -14.23 1.83
C GLN A 260 26.09 -15.09 0.97
N ARG A 261 25.96 -16.42 1.02
CA ARG A 261 26.72 -17.36 0.17
C ARG A 261 26.04 -17.66 -1.17
N GLY A 262 24.92 -17.00 -1.49
CA GLY A 262 24.12 -17.27 -2.68
C GLY A 262 23.32 -18.58 -2.62
N GLU A 263 23.22 -19.20 -1.45
CA GLU A 263 22.47 -20.44 -1.24
C GLU A 263 21.02 -20.15 -0.84
N ALA A 264 20.12 -21.07 -1.21
CA ALA A 264 18.73 -21.04 -0.74
C ALA A 264 18.66 -21.15 0.80
N PRO A 265 17.80 -20.38 1.48
CA PRO A 265 17.65 -20.44 2.93
C PRO A 265 16.95 -21.73 3.37
N LEU A 266 17.02 -22.05 4.67
CA LEU A 266 16.25 -23.15 5.25
C LEU A 266 14.93 -22.65 5.83
N ASP A 267 13.88 -23.46 5.75
CA ASP A 267 12.62 -23.23 6.45
C ASP A 267 12.68 -23.70 7.93
N SER A 268 11.54 -23.63 8.62
CA SER A 268 11.42 -24.06 10.02
C SER A 268 11.64 -25.57 10.22
N SER A 269 11.41 -26.39 9.20
CA SER A 269 11.68 -27.85 9.22
C SER A 269 13.15 -28.17 8.94
N GLY A 270 13.94 -27.19 8.50
CA GLY A 270 15.32 -27.38 8.05
C GLY A 270 15.42 -27.73 6.57
N SER A 271 14.31 -27.74 5.83
CA SER A 271 14.29 -28.02 4.39
C SER A 271 14.75 -26.79 3.61
N ARG A 272 15.42 -27.01 2.46
CA ARG A 272 15.86 -25.92 1.59
C ARG A 272 14.67 -25.31 0.86
N ARG A 273 14.49 -23.99 1.00
CA ARG A 273 13.53 -23.20 0.21
C ARG A 273 14.13 -22.90 -1.16
N VAL A 274 14.15 -23.88 -2.07
CA VAL A 274 14.77 -23.70 -3.40
C VAL A 274 14.02 -22.68 -4.24
N HIS A 275 12.70 -22.59 -4.06
CA HIS A 275 11.82 -21.63 -4.72
C HIS A 275 11.11 -20.70 -3.72
N ALA A 276 10.70 -19.53 -4.20
CA ALA A 276 9.77 -18.66 -3.46
C ALA A 276 8.47 -19.42 -3.12
N HIS A 277 7.74 -18.99 -2.09
CA HIS A 277 6.71 -19.76 -1.37
C HIS A 277 5.83 -20.72 -2.22
N ARG A 278 5.76 -21.97 -1.70
CA ARG A 278 4.95 -23.17 -2.02
C ARG A 278 4.46 -23.33 -3.48
N SER A 279 4.99 -24.40 -4.08
CA SER A 279 4.67 -24.97 -5.40
C SER A 279 3.19 -25.13 -5.75
N GLU A 280 2.29 -25.12 -4.76
CA GLU A 280 0.83 -25.13 -4.96
C GLU A 280 0.35 -23.92 -5.78
N LEU A 281 1.09 -22.80 -5.76
CA LEU A 281 0.77 -21.58 -6.51
C LEU A 281 1.64 -21.37 -7.77
N GLY A 282 2.43 -22.38 -8.17
CA GLY A 282 3.24 -22.30 -9.40
C GLY A 282 4.45 -21.34 -9.36
N ALA A 283 4.91 -20.93 -8.18
CA ALA A 283 6.06 -20.03 -8.05
C ALA A 283 7.36 -20.66 -8.60
N THR A 284 7.95 -20.04 -9.64
CA THR A 284 9.13 -20.58 -10.37
C THR A 284 10.47 -19.97 -9.94
N ARG A 285 10.46 -18.83 -9.24
CA ARG A 285 11.67 -18.08 -8.93
C ARG A 285 12.56 -18.79 -7.92
N ARG A 286 13.85 -18.86 -8.23
CA ARG A 286 14.85 -19.51 -7.38
C ARG A 286 15.27 -18.59 -6.24
N MET A 287 15.48 -19.17 -5.06
CA MET A 287 16.00 -18.44 -3.89
C MET A 287 17.54 -18.39 -3.86
N THR A 288 18.22 -19.04 -4.80
CA THR A 288 19.67 -19.00 -4.96
C THR A 288 20.12 -17.72 -5.66
N GLY A 289 21.40 -17.35 -5.50
CA GLY A 289 21.99 -16.20 -6.17
C GLY A 289 21.51 -14.85 -5.65
N ALA A 290 20.93 -14.81 -4.44
CA ALA A 290 20.37 -13.59 -3.85
C ALA A 290 21.33 -12.38 -3.83
N PRO A 291 22.65 -12.53 -3.55
CA PRO A 291 23.60 -11.41 -3.61
C PRO A 291 23.72 -10.80 -5.02
N ALA A 292 23.83 -11.63 -6.06
CA ALA A 292 23.88 -11.19 -7.45
C ALA A 292 22.57 -10.50 -7.88
N LYS A 293 21.43 -11.08 -7.47
CA LYS A 293 20.10 -10.48 -7.70
C LYS A 293 19.99 -9.12 -7.05
N LEU A 294 20.48 -8.99 -5.81
CA LEU A 294 20.48 -7.73 -5.07
C LEU A 294 21.40 -6.68 -5.69
N GLU A 295 22.59 -7.08 -6.11
CA GLU A 295 23.53 -6.20 -6.80
C GLU A 295 22.88 -5.63 -8.07
N LEU A 296 22.35 -6.48 -8.94
CA LEU A 296 21.71 -6.05 -10.19
C LEU A 296 20.45 -5.21 -9.92
N ALA A 297 19.58 -5.63 -8.99
CA ALA A 297 18.37 -4.88 -8.65
C ALA A 297 18.64 -3.49 -8.02
N SER A 298 19.89 -3.20 -7.64
CA SER A 298 20.28 -1.86 -7.19
C SER A 298 20.43 -0.85 -8.34
N VAL A 299 20.51 -1.31 -9.59
CA VAL A 299 20.53 -0.45 -10.78
C VAL A 299 19.15 0.13 -11.01
N LEU A 300 19.04 1.46 -10.98
CA LEU A 300 17.78 2.14 -11.30
C LEU A 300 17.26 1.69 -12.68
N CYS A 301 15.96 1.47 -12.80
CA CYS A 301 15.29 0.86 -13.96
C CYS A 301 15.47 -0.66 -14.14
N LEU A 302 16.23 -1.36 -13.28
CA LEU A 302 16.31 -2.81 -13.29
C LEU A 302 15.54 -3.40 -12.10
N SER A 303 14.39 -4.02 -12.38
CA SER A 303 13.55 -4.60 -11.31
C SER A 303 14.16 -5.88 -10.72
N ALA A 304 13.73 -6.24 -9.51
CA ALA A 304 14.06 -7.52 -8.88
C ALA A 304 13.74 -8.73 -9.78
N ILE A 305 12.63 -8.67 -10.52
CA ILE A 305 12.22 -9.72 -11.47
C ILE A 305 13.27 -9.86 -12.57
N ARG A 306 13.64 -8.76 -13.22
CA ARG A 306 14.61 -8.77 -14.32
C ARG A 306 16.01 -9.17 -13.83
N ALA A 307 16.41 -8.73 -12.64
CA ALA A 307 17.62 -9.18 -12.00
C ALA A 307 17.60 -10.70 -11.74
N GLY A 308 16.46 -11.23 -11.29
CA GLY A 308 16.23 -12.67 -11.13
C GLY A 308 16.41 -13.45 -12.42
N GLU A 309 15.76 -13.01 -13.50
CA GLU A 309 15.87 -13.61 -14.83
C GLU A 309 17.30 -13.59 -15.37
N LEU A 310 18.03 -12.50 -15.17
CA LEU A 310 19.44 -12.38 -15.57
C LEU A 310 20.33 -13.37 -14.84
N VAL A 311 20.15 -13.52 -13.53
CA VAL A 311 20.99 -14.42 -12.70
C VAL A 311 20.65 -15.89 -12.95
N ASP A 312 19.37 -16.18 -13.15
CA ASP A 312 18.85 -17.55 -13.29
C ASP A 312 18.86 -18.06 -14.75
N ASP A 313 19.24 -17.23 -15.73
CA ASP A 313 19.39 -17.64 -17.14
C ASP A 313 20.38 -18.81 -17.26
N THR A 314 19.91 -19.94 -17.78
CA THR A 314 20.70 -21.18 -17.87
C THR A 314 21.69 -21.18 -19.02
N ARG A 315 21.53 -20.28 -19.99
CA ARG A 315 22.38 -20.21 -21.18
C ARG A 315 23.42 -19.11 -21.07
N ASP A 316 23.01 -17.97 -20.54
CA ASP A 316 23.85 -16.77 -20.48
C ASP A 316 23.57 -15.94 -19.21
N PRO A 317 23.98 -16.46 -18.03
CA PRO A 317 23.74 -15.79 -16.76
C PRO A 317 24.56 -14.51 -16.63
N ILE A 318 23.94 -13.46 -16.10
CA ILE A 318 24.61 -12.22 -15.68
C ILE A 318 24.48 -12.13 -14.16
N ARG A 319 25.60 -12.09 -13.45
CA ARG A 319 25.69 -12.17 -11.99
C ARG A 319 26.29 -10.96 -11.31
N SER A 320 26.68 -9.94 -12.09
CA SER A 320 27.17 -8.68 -11.54
C SER A 320 26.87 -7.50 -12.48
N ILE A 321 26.92 -6.29 -11.93
CA ILE A 321 26.82 -5.05 -12.69
C ILE A 321 27.97 -4.95 -13.71
N ALA A 322 29.16 -5.40 -13.33
CA ALA A 322 30.34 -5.41 -14.21
C ALA A 322 30.12 -6.31 -15.45
N GLU A 323 29.55 -7.50 -15.25
CA GLU A 323 29.18 -8.38 -16.36
C GLU A 323 28.11 -7.75 -17.26
N LEU A 324 27.09 -7.12 -16.68
CA LEU A 324 26.05 -6.45 -17.47
C LEU A 324 26.63 -5.30 -18.32
N ARG A 325 27.55 -4.51 -17.77
CA ARG A 325 28.25 -3.43 -18.49
C ARG A 325 29.08 -3.95 -19.66
N ALA A 326 29.69 -5.12 -19.51
CA ALA A 326 30.50 -5.76 -20.55
C ALA A 326 29.66 -6.38 -21.69
N ARG A 327 28.33 -6.43 -21.56
CA ARG A 327 27.41 -7.11 -22.48
C ARG A 327 26.35 -6.13 -23.03
N PRO A 328 26.73 -5.18 -23.91
CA PRO A 328 25.82 -4.16 -24.42
C PRO A 328 24.67 -4.74 -25.24
N ASP A 329 24.87 -5.88 -25.90
CA ASP A 329 23.85 -6.67 -26.60
C ASP A 329 22.78 -7.17 -25.63
N ARG A 330 23.21 -7.72 -24.49
CA ARG A 330 22.30 -8.17 -23.44
C ARG A 330 21.55 -7.01 -22.83
N LEU A 331 22.23 -5.90 -22.52
CA LEU A 331 21.61 -4.68 -22.01
C LEU A 331 20.53 -4.12 -22.95
N ALA A 332 20.80 -4.10 -24.27
CA ALA A 332 19.84 -3.65 -25.27
C ALA A 332 18.57 -4.54 -25.30
N SER A 333 18.72 -5.85 -25.05
CA SER A 333 17.59 -6.79 -25.05
C SER A 333 16.63 -6.66 -23.86
N LEU A 334 17.06 -6.04 -22.75
CA LEU A 334 16.26 -5.94 -21.52
C LEU A 334 15.06 -4.99 -21.65
N GLY A 335 15.07 -4.12 -22.66
CA GLY A 335 14.15 -2.98 -22.70
C GLY A 335 14.52 -1.93 -21.65
N GLY A 336 14.14 -0.67 -21.88
CA GLY A 336 14.51 0.46 -21.02
C GLY A 336 15.33 1.53 -21.74
N GLY A 337 16.02 1.15 -22.82
CA GLY A 337 16.72 2.06 -23.73
C GLY A 337 17.72 2.95 -23.00
N VAL A 338 17.75 4.22 -23.38
CA VAL A 338 18.66 5.24 -22.81
C VAL A 338 18.59 5.33 -21.29
N ARG A 339 17.41 5.09 -20.69
CA ARG A 339 17.22 5.22 -19.23
C ARG A 339 18.01 4.17 -18.45
N LEU A 340 17.94 2.92 -18.89
CA LEU A 340 18.66 1.82 -18.24
C LEU A 340 20.16 1.94 -18.49
N GLN A 341 20.56 2.29 -19.72
CA GLN A 341 21.96 2.54 -20.07
C GLN A 341 22.57 3.66 -19.22
N HIS A 342 21.89 4.79 -19.11
CA HIS A 342 22.33 5.90 -18.26
C HIS A 342 22.41 5.46 -16.80
N SER A 343 21.36 4.82 -16.27
CA SER A 343 21.32 4.36 -14.87
C SER A 343 22.45 3.38 -14.54
N LEU A 344 22.83 2.53 -15.48
CA LEU A 344 23.97 1.62 -15.35
C LEU A 344 25.31 2.37 -15.40
N ALA A 345 25.42 3.41 -16.24
CA ALA A 345 26.65 4.19 -16.39
C ALA A 345 26.97 5.07 -15.17
N VAL A 346 25.94 5.55 -14.46
CA VAL A 346 26.09 6.42 -13.29
C VAL A 346 25.64 5.75 -11.99
N HIS A 347 25.62 4.41 -11.97
CA HIS A 347 25.13 3.63 -10.83
C HIS A 347 25.79 4.05 -9.52
N GLU A 348 27.10 4.23 -9.52
CA GLU A 348 27.89 4.59 -8.35
C GLU A 348 27.44 5.93 -7.75
N ASP A 349 27.27 6.97 -8.58
CA ASP A 349 26.74 8.28 -8.15
C ASP A 349 25.36 8.12 -7.49
N LEU A 350 24.48 7.28 -8.05
CA LEU A 350 23.12 7.08 -7.55
C LEU A 350 23.03 6.22 -6.28
N GLN A 351 24.11 5.51 -5.90
CA GLN A 351 24.17 4.77 -4.63
C GLN A 351 24.71 5.62 -3.47
N GLU A 352 25.46 6.68 -3.76
CA GLU A 352 25.98 7.55 -2.72
C GLU A 352 24.84 8.32 -2.02
N PRO A 353 24.87 8.45 -0.68
CA PRO A 353 23.95 9.33 0.01
C PRO A 353 24.09 10.78 -0.47
N VAL A 354 22.96 11.44 -0.73
CA VAL A 354 22.95 12.84 -1.17
C VAL A 354 23.51 13.72 -0.04
N PRO A 355 24.58 14.50 -0.28
CA PRO A 355 25.13 15.39 0.73
C PRO A 355 24.09 16.38 1.25
N ALA A 356 24.12 16.69 2.55
CA ALA A 356 23.13 17.58 3.18
C ALA A 356 23.00 18.93 2.48
N ASP A 357 24.12 19.52 2.09
CA ASP A 357 24.10 20.80 1.37
C ASP A 357 23.49 20.69 -0.03
N ASP A 358 23.71 19.58 -0.73
CA ASP A 358 23.11 19.33 -2.04
C ASP A 358 21.59 19.15 -1.88
N ALA A 359 21.13 18.43 -0.86
CA ALA A 359 19.71 18.28 -0.56
C ALA A 359 19.04 19.64 -0.22
N ILE A 360 19.70 20.49 0.57
CA ILE A 360 19.22 21.86 0.87
C ILE A 360 19.18 22.71 -0.40
N ALA A 361 20.20 22.61 -1.26
CA ALA A 361 20.24 23.32 -2.53
C ALA A 361 19.14 22.85 -3.49
N MET A 362 18.83 21.55 -3.53
CA MET A 362 17.72 20.98 -4.29
C MET A 362 16.38 21.57 -3.83
N LEU A 363 16.10 21.56 -2.53
CA LEU A 363 14.89 22.16 -1.96
C LEU A 363 14.76 23.65 -2.33
N ARG A 364 15.82 24.44 -2.09
CA ARG A 364 15.82 25.88 -2.42
C ARG A 364 15.57 26.12 -3.91
N THR A 365 16.22 25.35 -4.77
CA THR A 365 16.06 25.48 -6.22
C THR A 365 14.62 25.16 -6.65
N VAL A 366 13.98 24.15 -6.06
CA VAL A 366 12.57 23.83 -6.33
C VAL A 366 11.65 24.93 -5.83
N GLN A 367 11.89 25.49 -4.65
CA GLN A 367 11.15 26.63 -4.10
C GLN A 367 11.28 27.88 -4.98
N GLU A 368 12.48 28.17 -5.48
CA GLU A 368 12.73 29.30 -6.39
C GLU A 368 12.10 29.06 -7.77
N ALA A 369 12.17 27.82 -8.28
CA ALA A 369 11.60 27.47 -9.57
C ALA A 369 10.08 27.58 -9.56
N VAL A 370 9.40 27.07 -8.53
CA VAL A 370 7.93 27.16 -8.44
C VAL A 370 7.44 28.61 -8.29
N ARG A 371 8.14 29.45 -7.52
CA ARG A 371 7.80 30.87 -7.36
C ARG A 371 8.02 31.69 -8.63
N ALA A 372 8.90 31.24 -9.51
CA ALA A 372 9.18 31.89 -10.79
C ALA A 372 8.18 31.49 -11.89
N LEU A 373 7.29 30.51 -11.64
CA LEU A 373 6.33 30.07 -12.64
C LEU A 373 5.28 31.16 -12.92
N SER A 374 4.88 31.27 -14.17
CA SER A 374 3.77 32.12 -14.60
C SER A 374 2.42 31.43 -14.33
N ILE A 375 2.11 31.21 -13.05
CA ILE A 375 0.86 30.62 -12.58
C ILE A 375 0.17 31.54 -11.55
N PRO A 376 -1.16 31.43 -11.38
CA PRO A 376 -1.86 32.12 -10.31
C PRO A 376 -1.22 31.83 -8.95
N HIS A 377 -1.06 32.88 -8.14
CA HIS A 377 -0.58 32.77 -6.76
C HIS A 377 0.74 31.99 -6.60
N ALA A 378 1.66 32.06 -7.58
CA ALA A 378 2.94 31.35 -7.57
C ALA A 378 3.73 31.49 -6.24
N ASN A 379 3.64 32.65 -5.59
CA ASN A 379 4.30 32.94 -4.31
C ASN A 379 3.74 32.14 -3.12
N GLY A 380 2.52 31.60 -3.20
CA GLY A 380 1.88 30.79 -2.16
C GLY A 380 2.23 29.30 -2.23
N TRP A 381 3.03 28.88 -3.21
CA TRP A 381 3.53 27.51 -3.30
C TRP A 381 4.69 27.26 -2.32
N HIS A 382 4.58 26.15 -1.60
CA HIS A 382 5.57 25.72 -0.60
C HIS A 382 6.08 24.32 -0.94
N ALA A 383 7.40 24.15 -0.88
CA ALA A 383 8.04 22.84 -0.93
C ALA A 383 8.72 22.54 0.41
N GLU A 384 8.65 21.29 0.86
CA GLU A 384 9.28 20.80 2.08
C GLU A 384 9.86 19.39 1.89
N PHE A 385 10.82 19.02 2.74
CA PHE A 385 11.32 17.65 2.77
C PHE A 385 10.24 16.70 3.29
N VAL A 386 10.13 15.55 2.65
CA VAL A 386 9.43 14.36 3.16
C VAL A 386 10.43 13.19 3.17
N GLY A 387 9.94 11.95 3.26
CA GLY A 387 10.76 10.74 3.30
C GLY A 387 11.87 10.75 4.35
N GLY A 388 13.05 10.25 3.96
CA GLY A 388 14.24 10.19 4.81
C GLY A 388 14.72 11.56 5.28
N GLY A 389 14.62 12.58 4.42
CA GLY A 389 15.03 13.95 4.73
C GLY A 389 14.27 14.53 5.93
N ARG A 390 12.98 14.24 6.04
CA ARG A 390 12.14 14.69 7.17
C ARG A 390 12.32 13.84 8.42
N THR A 391 12.45 12.52 8.28
CA THR A 391 12.52 11.59 9.44
C THR A 391 13.92 11.50 10.07
N ARG A 392 14.97 11.85 9.33
CA ARG A 392 16.36 11.71 9.78
C ARG A 392 17.13 13.03 9.81
N GLY A 393 16.60 14.08 9.19
CA GLY A 393 17.29 15.36 9.00
C GLY A 393 18.37 15.34 7.92
N PHE A 394 18.53 14.23 7.19
CA PHE A 394 19.45 14.10 6.07
C PHE A 394 18.85 13.20 4.98
N ALA A 395 19.27 13.45 3.74
CA ALA A 395 18.84 12.69 2.59
C ALA A 395 19.52 11.30 2.54
N GLY A 396 18.79 10.30 2.03
CA GLY A 396 19.32 8.98 1.76
C GLY A 396 19.99 8.95 0.39
N HIS A 397 19.72 7.92 -0.39
CA HIS A 397 20.09 7.83 -1.81
C HIS A 397 19.28 8.75 -2.75
N ASP A 398 18.29 9.45 -2.20
CA ASP A 398 17.34 10.31 -2.90
C ASP A 398 16.89 11.47 -2.00
N VAL A 399 16.30 12.48 -2.63
CA VAL A 399 15.62 13.60 -1.97
C VAL A 399 14.15 13.59 -2.37
N ASP A 400 13.27 13.38 -1.38
CA ASP A 400 11.82 13.46 -1.54
C ASP A 400 11.31 14.84 -1.13
N LEU A 401 10.58 15.51 -2.03
CA LEU A 401 9.99 16.83 -1.82
C LEU A 401 8.48 16.78 -2.00
N LEU A 402 7.76 17.35 -1.05
CA LEU A 402 6.32 17.60 -1.17
C LEU A 402 6.09 19.07 -1.48
N LEU A 403 5.39 19.33 -2.57
CA LEU A 403 4.95 20.65 -3.02
C LEU A 403 3.45 20.81 -2.73
N SER A 404 3.05 21.95 -2.19
CA SER A 404 1.65 22.23 -1.83
C SER A 404 1.33 23.73 -1.88
N HIS A 405 0.04 24.05 -1.91
CA HIS A 405 -0.49 25.40 -1.72
C HIS A 405 -1.63 25.36 -0.70
N ALA A 406 -1.83 26.43 0.05
CA ALA A 406 -2.88 26.51 1.08
C ALA A 406 -4.31 26.63 0.52
N GLU A 407 -4.47 26.90 -0.78
CA GLU A 407 -5.73 27.32 -1.39
C GLU A 407 -5.83 26.80 -2.83
N GLU A 408 -4.74 26.88 -3.58
CA GLU A 408 -4.67 26.39 -4.96
C GLU A 408 -4.53 24.87 -5.06
N MET A 409 -5.07 24.35 -6.14
CA MET A 409 -4.93 22.95 -6.53
C MET A 409 -3.65 22.74 -7.35
N ALA A 410 -3.14 21.50 -7.39
CA ALA A 410 -1.97 21.13 -8.21
C ALA A 410 -2.13 21.35 -9.73
N SER A 411 -3.34 21.65 -10.17
CA SER A 411 -3.70 21.85 -11.56
C SER A 411 -4.90 22.81 -11.66
N PHE A 412 -5.10 23.42 -12.81
CA PHE A 412 -6.22 24.30 -13.11
C PHE A 412 -6.48 24.33 -14.63
N LEU A 413 -7.61 24.92 -15.07
CA LEU A 413 -7.88 25.12 -16.49
C LEU A 413 -7.29 26.45 -16.98
N ASP A 414 -6.68 26.45 -18.16
CA ASP A 414 -6.26 27.68 -18.83
C ASP A 414 -7.45 28.41 -19.49
N GLY A 415 -7.18 29.55 -20.14
CA GLY A 415 -8.19 30.34 -20.84
C GLY A 415 -8.91 29.61 -22.00
N ASN A 416 -8.40 28.45 -22.44
CA ASN A 416 -8.99 27.59 -23.46
C ASN A 416 -9.66 26.34 -22.86
N GLY A 417 -9.77 26.25 -21.53
CA GLY A 417 -10.32 25.10 -20.84
C GLY A 417 -9.41 23.86 -20.86
N GLN A 418 -8.11 24.01 -21.14
CA GLN A 418 -7.15 22.92 -21.10
C GLN A 418 -6.51 22.78 -19.71
N PRO A 419 -6.30 21.55 -19.20
CA PRO A 419 -5.70 21.36 -17.89
C PRO A 419 -4.21 21.69 -17.91
N VAL A 420 -3.82 22.61 -17.03
CA VAL A 420 -2.44 22.98 -16.70
C VAL A 420 -2.07 22.32 -15.39
N PHE A 421 -0.91 21.66 -15.35
CA PHE A 421 -0.39 21.00 -14.16
C PHE A 421 0.87 21.72 -13.68
N VAL A 422 0.90 22.09 -12.40
CA VAL A 422 2.04 22.80 -11.80
C VAL A 422 3.33 22.01 -11.95
N ILE A 423 3.26 20.67 -11.82
CA ILE A 423 4.42 19.82 -12.00
C ILE A 423 5.01 19.89 -13.42
N ASN A 424 4.19 20.10 -14.46
CA ASN A 424 4.71 20.18 -15.83
C ASN A 424 5.57 21.43 -15.99
N LEU A 425 5.03 22.58 -15.59
CA LEU A 425 5.70 23.87 -15.67
C LEU A 425 6.97 23.90 -14.80
N LEU A 426 6.89 23.32 -13.60
CA LEU A 426 8.05 23.17 -12.73
C LEU A 426 9.16 22.33 -13.39
N LEU A 427 8.81 21.19 -13.98
CA LEU A 427 9.82 20.33 -14.62
C LEU A 427 10.44 20.97 -15.85
N GLU A 428 9.66 21.68 -16.67
CA GLU A 428 10.17 22.46 -17.79
C GLU A 428 11.22 23.48 -17.31
N GLU A 429 10.91 24.21 -16.24
CA GLU A 429 11.82 25.18 -15.65
C GLU A 429 13.08 24.53 -15.06
N LEU A 430 12.95 23.40 -14.35
CA LEU A 430 14.10 22.69 -13.77
C LEU A 430 15.00 22.06 -14.85
N VAL A 431 14.42 21.56 -15.95
CA VAL A 431 15.17 21.07 -17.12
C VAL A 431 15.87 22.23 -17.81
N ARG A 432 15.19 23.36 -18.03
CA ARG A 432 15.77 24.58 -18.61
C ARG A 432 16.95 25.12 -17.79
N ARG A 433 16.89 25.01 -16.46
CA ARG A 433 17.99 25.34 -15.54
C ARG A 433 19.12 24.31 -15.51
N GLY A 434 19.01 23.20 -16.25
CA GLY A 434 19.98 22.10 -16.27
C GLY A 434 20.08 21.33 -14.95
N ARG A 435 19.01 21.37 -14.13
CA ARG A 435 18.98 20.76 -12.80
C ARG A 435 18.34 19.38 -12.83
N VAL A 436 17.29 19.19 -13.61
CA VAL A 436 16.68 17.89 -13.87
C VAL A 436 17.08 17.42 -15.25
N LEU A 437 17.50 16.15 -15.38
CA LEU A 437 17.81 15.57 -16.69
C LEU A 437 16.53 15.30 -17.50
N PRO A 438 16.52 15.61 -18.81
CA PRO A 438 15.36 15.39 -19.66
C PRO A 438 15.13 13.89 -19.92
N LYS A 439 13.89 13.55 -20.31
CA LYS A 439 13.46 12.18 -20.62
C LYS A 439 14.29 11.50 -21.73
N THR A 440 14.90 12.27 -22.61
CA THR A 440 15.76 11.78 -23.68
C THR A 440 17.13 11.33 -23.21
N GLU A 441 17.55 11.70 -21.98
CA GLU A 441 18.91 11.44 -21.47
C GLU A 441 18.92 10.44 -20.32
N ALA A 442 17.93 10.48 -19.43
CA ALA A 442 17.96 9.71 -18.19
C ALA A 442 16.58 9.25 -17.74
N TYR A 443 16.53 8.55 -16.60
CA TYR A 443 15.27 8.22 -15.95
C TYR A 443 14.50 9.50 -15.61
N HIS A 444 13.29 9.60 -16.17
CA HIS A 444 12.40 10.74 -16.06
C HIS A 444 10.97 10.21 -16.13
N ASN A 445 10.40 9.90 -14.97
CA ASN A 445 9.07 9.34 -14.86
C ASN A 445 8.15 10.36 -14.21
N LYS A 446 7.22 10.88 -15.00
CA LYS A 446 6.21 11.83 -14.56
C LYS A 446 4.84 11.17 -14.61
N LYS A 447 4.10 11.29 -13.53
CA LYS A 447 2.71 10.86 -13.42
C LYS A 447 1.83 12.06 -13.08
N THR A 448 0.80 12.29 -13.88
CA THR A 448 -0.25 13.26 -13.58
C THR A 448 -1.62 12.57 -13.54
N ALA A 449 -2.47 12.89 -12.57
CA ALA A 449 -3.81 12.32 -12.48
C ALA A 449 -4.80 13.19 -13.27
N ARG A 450 -5.63 12.57 -14.11
CA ARG A 450 -6.38 13.23 -15.20
C ARG A 450 -7.66 13.99 -14.79
N TYR A 451 -8.24 13.73 -13.62
CA TYR A 451 -9.62 14.17 -13.27
C TYR A 451 -9.69 15.01 -11.99
N ARG A 452 -9.00 16.15 -11.95
CA ARG A 452 -8.77 16.90 -10.70
C ARG A 452 -9.71 18.10 -10.50
N HIS A 453 -10.23 18.70 -11.56
CA HIS A 453 -11.05 19.92 -11.48
C HIS A 453 -12.54 19.64 -11.28
N GLU A 454 -12.92 18.37 -11.19
CA GLU A 454 -14.32 17.97 -11.17
C GLU A 454 -14.86 17.91 -9.74
N THR A 455 -16.04 18.48 -9.56
CA THR A 455 -16.89 18.27 -8.38
C THR A 455 -18.13 17.52 -8.87
N PRO A 456 -18.46 16.33 -8.33
CA PRO A 456 -17.79 15.63 -7.22
C PRO A 456 -16.44 15.01 -7.63
N ARG A 457 -15.57 14.75 -6.65
CA ARG A 457 -14.23 14.19 -6.83
C ARG A 457 -14.33 12.71 -7.23
N PRO A 458 -14.23 12.37 -8.52
CA PRO A 458 -14.55 11.02 -8.98
C PRO A 458 -13.48 10.01 -8.57
N TYR A 459 -12.25 10.46 -8.29
CA TYR A 459 -11.17 9.57 -7.87
C TYR A 459 -11.39 8.93 -6.49
N LEU A 460 -12.27 9.47 -5.64
CA LEU A 460 -12.55 8.88 -4.33
C LEU A 460 -13.15 7.47 -4.46
N SER A 461 -13.92 7.18 -5.53
CA SER A 461 -14.40 5.82 -5.82
C SER A 461 -13.29 4.89 -6.31
N ASP A 462 -12.33 5.41 -7.09
CA ASP A 462 -11.19 4.61 -7.57
C ASP A 462 -10.21 4.26 -6.44
N LEU A 463 -10.07 5.17 -5.46
CA LEU A 463 -9.28 4.93 -4.25
C LEU A 463 -9.84 3.78 -3.39
N HIS A 464 -11.17 3.63 -3.37
CA HIS A 464 -11.78 2.48 -2.72
C HIS A 464 -11.33 1.18 -3.38
N MET A 465 -11.41 1.08 -4.70
CA MET A 465 -10.95 -0.10 -5.44
C MET A 465 -9.46 -0.36 -5.21
N ALA A 466 -8.63 0.68 -5.21
CA ALA A 466 -7.20 0.56 -4.92
C ALA A 466 -6.94 0.02 -3.51
N ASN A 467 -7.67 0.50 -2.49
CA ASN A 467 -7.49 0.04 -1.12
C ASN A 467 -8.13 -1.33 -0.83
N GLU A 468 -9.23 -1.69 -1.50
CA GLU A 468 -9.82 -3.03 -1.45
C GLU A 468 -8.89 -4.07 -2.06
N THR A 469 -8.35 -3.78 -3.25
CA THR A 469 -7.41 -4.67 -3.94
C THR A 469 -6.06 -4.73 -3.23
N SER A 470 -5.59 -3.63 -2.65
CA SER A 470 -4.32 -3.60 -1.92
C SER A 470 -4.41 -4.12 -0.49
N LYS A 471 -5.61 -4.41 0.06
CA LYS A 471 -5.79 -4.90 1.45
C LYS A 471 -4.98 -4.12 2.50
N GLY A 472 -4.85 -2.81 2.33
CA GLY A 472 -4.09 -1.93 3.24
C GLY A 472 -2.60 -1.82 2.95
N TYR A 473 -2.11 -2.40 1.85
CA TYR A 473 -0.77 -2.15 1.34
C TYR A 473 -0.74 -0.84 0.54
N GLU A 474 0.33 -0.07 0.74
CA GLU A 474 0.55 1.16 -0.01
C GLU A 474 0.98 0.85 -1.43
N ASN A 475 0.36 1.51 -2.40
CA ASN A 475 1.09 1.87 -3.60
C ASN A 475 1.08 3.39 -3.78
N LEU A 476 2.12 4.04 -3.28
CA LEU A 476 2.36 5.45 -3.54
C LEU A 476 2.39 5.72 -5.04
N HIS A 477 2.84 4.80 -5.89
CA HIS A 477 2.77 4.98 -7.34
C HIS A 477 1.34 5.00 -7.90
N HIS A 478 0.32 4.53 -7.18
CA HIS A 478 -1.11 4.61 -7.59
C HIS A 478 -1.92 5.67 -6.88
N ASP A 479 -1.31 6.41 -5.95
CA ASP A 479 -1.96 7.59 -5.38
C ASP A 479 -2.21 8.65 -6.51
N HIS A 480 -3.14 9.58 -6.28
CA HIS A 480 -3.59 10.55 -7.28
C HIS A 480 -2.85 11.89 -7.21
N HIS A 481 -1.80 12.03 -6.38
CA HIS A 481 -0.91 13.19 -6.42
C HIS A 481 -0.08 13.23 -7.70
N ASP A 482 0.27 14.44 -8.16
CA ASP A 482 1.21 14.61 -9.28
C ASP A 482 2.59 14.24 -8.81
N LYS A 483 3.35 13.53 -9.65
CA LYS A 483 4.67 13.03 -9.26
C LYS A 483 5.67 13.07 -10.36
N PHE A 484 6.90 13.25 -9.93
CA PHE A 484 8.08 13.13 -10.75
C PHE A 484 9.13 12.33 -10.00
N PHE A 485 9.66 11.32 -10.67
CA PHE A 485 10.83 10.57 -10.24
C PHE A 485 11.90 10.76 -11.30
N GLY A 486 13.08 11.27 -10.93
CA GLY A 486 14.12 11.49 -11.92
C GLY A 486 15.50 11.75 -11.36
N ILE A 487 16.37 12.21 -12.27
CA ILE A 487 17.79 12.46 -11.97
C ILE A 487 18.04 13.97 -11.88
N TRP A 488 18.63 14.36 -10.76
CA TRP A 488 19.08 15.70 -10.45
C TRP A 488 20.58 15.84 -10.70
N ARG A 489 21.01 16.97 -11.26
CA ARG A 489 22.42 17.36 -11.39
C ARG A 489 22.77 18.43 -10.35
N SER A 490 23.64 18.08 -9.41
CA SER A 490 24.15 19.01 -8.41
C SER A 490 24.79 20.24 -9.07
N ALA A 491 24.41 21.43 -8.63
CA ALA A 491 25.03 22.68 -9.07
C ALA A 491 26.46 22.83 -8.57
N ARG A 492 26.78 22.18 -7.45
CA ARG A 492 28.07 22.30 -6.78
C ARG A 492 29.11 21.34 -7.33
N THR A 493 28.70 20.09 -7.54
CA THR A 493 29.63 18.99 -7.83
C THR A 493 29.42 18.38 -9.20
N SER A 494 28.33 18.73 -9.91
CA SER A 494 27.86 18.05 -11.11
C SER A 494 27.52 16.56 -10.95
N LYS A 495 27.67 16.00 -9.72
CA LYS A 495 27.23 14.65 -9.38
C LYS A 495 25.72 14.50 -9.59
N LEU A 496 25.33 13.28 -9.91
CA LEU A 496 23.94 12.95 -10.17
C LEU A 496 23.29 12.32 -8.94
N HIS A 497 22.12 12.82 -8.59
CA HIS A 497 21.32 12.37 -7.45
C HIS A 497 19.93 11.97 -7.91
N ARG A 498 19.23 11.12 -7.16
CA ARG A 498 17.80 10.89 -7.41
C ARG A 498 16.97 11.97 -6.71
N ILE A 499 15.88 12.40 -7.38
CA ILE A 499 14.91 13.33 -6.82
C ILE A 499 13.49 12.85 -7.10
N ASP A 500 12.67 12.91 -6.06
CA ASP A 500 11.26 12.60 -6.10
C ASP A 500 10.49 13.87 -5.71
N ILE A 501 9.64 14.38 -6.60
CA ILE A 501 8.78 15.55 -6.36
C ILE A 501 7.34 15.10 -6.41
N VAL A 502 6.59 15.40 -5.36
CA VAL A 502 5.16 15.12 -5.26
C VAL A 502 4.42 16.43 -5.07
N VAL A 503 3.35 16.66 -5.82
CA VAL A 503 2.50 17.83 -5.66
C VAL A 503 1.17 17.40 -5.08
N CYS A 504 0.87 17.90 -3.88
CA CYS A 504 -0.40 17.69 -3.19
C CYS A 504 -1.54 18.22 -4.07
N SER A 505 -2.52 17.37 -4.36
CA SER A 505 -3.54 17.65 -5.38
C SER A 505 -4.49 18.73 -4.92
N HIS A 506 -4.92 18.65 -3.66
CA HIS A 506 -5.81 19.61 -3.02
C HIS A 506 -5.25 20.05 -1.65
N PRO A 507 -5.48 21.30 -1.22
CA PRO A 507 -4.96 21.82 0.05
C PRO A 507 -5.31 20.99 1.28
N GLU A 508 -6.56 20.53 1.39
CA GLU A 508 -7.04 19.75 2.54
C GLU A 508 -6.52 18.31 2.59
N GLU A 509 -5.91 17.82 1.50
CA GLU A 509 -5.25 16.51 1.47
C GLU A 509 -3.81 16.58 2.03
N LEU A 510 -3.27 17.78 2.26
CA LEU A 510 -1.89 17.99 2.69
C LEU A 510 -1.48 17.14 3.90
N PRO A 511 -2.28 17.02 4.99
CA PRO A 511 -1.91 16.18 6.12
C PRO A 511 -1.69 14.71 5.74
N PHE A 512 -2.48 14.18 4.81
CA PHE A 512 -2.37 12.80 4.34
C PHE A 512 -1.18 12.61 3.41
N ALA A 513 -0.98 13.55 2.47
CA ALA A 513 0.13 13.53 1.54
C ALA A 513 1.45 13.58 2.32
N ARG A 514 1.53 14.50 3.27
CA ARG A 514 2.68 14.66 4.17
C ARG A 514 2.92 13.42 5.00
N LEU A 515 1.89 12.85 5.66
CA LEU A 515 2.03 11.64 6.46
C LEU A 515 2.54 10.46 5.62
N GLY A 516 1.88 10.19 4.49
CA GLY A 516 2.22 9.08 3.60
C GLY A 516 3.62 9.20 3.01
N TRP A 517 3.97 10.38 2.48
CA TRP A 517 5.28 10.60 1.87
C TRP A 517 6.42 10.76 2.89
N THR A 518 6.12 11.07 4.15
CA THR A 518 7.12 11.02 5.23
C THR A 518 7.54 9.58 5.55
N GLY A 519 6.59 8.65 5.51
CA GLY A 519 6.85 7.23 5.80
C GLY A 519 7.26 6.97 7.26
N THR A 520 7.99 5.89 7.55
CA THR A 520 8.56 4.91 6.59
C THR A 520 7.52 4.01 5.92
N ARG A 521 7.93 3.27 4.88
CA ARG A 521 7.09 2.24 4.22
C ARG A 521 6.48 1.25 5.21
N THR A 522 7.24 0.79 6.20
CA THR A 522 6.75 -0.13 7.25
C THR A 522 5.72 0.56 8.14
N LEU A 523 5.98 1.79 8.59
CA LEU A 523 5.04 2.56 9.40
C LEU A 523 3.70 2.78 8.68
N ASN A 524 3.76 3.20 7.42
CA ASN A 524 2.59 3.41 6.59
C ASN A 524 1.74 2.13 6.44
N ARG A 525 2.39 0.96 6.26
CA ARG A 525 1.70 -0.34 6.22
C ARG A 525 0.99 -0.64 7.54
N MET A 526 1.60 -0.31 8.67
CA MET A 526 1.02 -0.54 10.00
C MET A 526 -0.15 0.42 10.28
N MET A 527 -0.04 1.70 9.91
CA MET A 527 -1.14 2.67 10.01
C MET A 527 -2.36 2.26 9.18
N ARG A 528 -2.14 1.74 7.96
CA ARG A 528 -3.22 1.22 7.11
C ARG A 528 -3.85 -0.06 7.65
N LEU A 529 -3.03 -0.97 8.17
CA LEU A 529 -3.55 -2.16 8.85
C LEU A 529 -4.42 -1.76 10.04
N ARG A 530 -3.99 -0.77 10.83
CA ARG A 530 -4.80 -0.21 11.91
C ARG A 530 -6.10 0.43 11.40
N ALA A 531 -6.06 1.20 10.32
CA ALA A 531 -7.27 1.74 9.71
C ALA A 531 -8.25 0.62 9.34
N ILE A 532 -7.77 -0.47 8.74
CA ILE A 532 -8.60 -1.63 8.39
C ILE A 532 -9.25 -2.29 9.61
N GLU A 533 -8.51 -2.40 10.72
CA GLU A 533 -9.04 -2.91 12.00
C GLU A 533 -10.20 -2.04 12.53
N LEU A 534 -10.18 -0.74 12.21
CA LEU A 534 -11.24 0.22 12.55
C LEU A 534 -12.37 0.29 11.51
N GLY A 535 -12.35 -0.54 10.47
CA GLY A 535 -13.33 -0.46 9.39
C GLY A 535 -13.11 0.74 8.46
N LEU A 536 -11.86 1.20 8.33
CA LEU A 536 -11.46 2.35 7.54
C LEU A 536 -10.44 1.96 6.47
N TYR A 537 -10.32 2.81 5.47
CA TYR A 537 -9.21 2.88 4.53
C TYR A 537 -8.43 4.16 4.78
N LEU A 538 -7.10 4.06 4.86
CA LEU A 538 -6.20 5.20 4.95
C LEU A 538 -5.39 5.29 3.65
N GLY A 539 -5.61 6.37 2.90
CA GLY A 539 -4.82 6.72 1.72
C GLY A 539 -3.84 7.85 2.00
N ALA A 540 -3.06 8.23 0.99
CA ALA A 540 -2.26 9.46 1.00
C ALA A 540 -3.11 10.73 0.83
N HIS A 541 -4.45 10.61 0.85
CA HIS A 541 -5.36 11.70 0.50
C HIS A 541 -6.55 11.85 1.46
N SER A 542 -7.03 10.75 2.03
CA SER A 542 -8.19 10.73 2.92
C SER A 542 -8.23 9.49 3.82
N ILE A 543 -9.09 9.56 4.83
CA ILE A 543 -9.64 8.38 5.51
C ILE A 543 -11.05 8.16 4.96
N THR A 544 -11.38 6.92 4.61
CA THR A 544 -12.68 6.57 4.03
C THR A 544 -13.26 5.37 4.75
N ALA A 545 -14.56 5.37 5.04
CA ALA A 545 -15.21 4.23 5.66
C ALA A 545 -15.27 3.02 4.72
N ARG A 546 -14.90 1.84 5.22
CA ARG A 546 -14.95 0.58 4.48
C ARG A 546 -16.37 -0.02 4.44
N GLY A 547 -17.24 0.41 5.36
CA GLY A 547 -18.45 -0.31 5.71
C GLY A 547 -18.18 -1.30 6.84
N SER A 548 -19.23 -1.65 7.59
CA SER A 548 -19.06 -2.42 8.82
C SER A 548 -18.59 -3.86 8.55
N GLN A 549 -17.85 -4.43 9.50
CA GLN A 549 -17.52 -5.87 9.51
C GLN A 549 -18.72 -6.75 9.90
N THR A 550 -19.76 -6.15 10.47
CA THR A 550 -20.99 -6.82 10.88
C THR A 550 -21.93 -6.96 9.67
N PRO A 551 -22.39 -8.18 9.35
CA PRO A 551 -23.38 -8.39 8.31
C PRO A 551 -24.63 -7.53 8.55
N GLY A 552 -25.01 -6.71 7.55
CA GLY A 552 -26.21 -5.88 7.59
C GLY A 552 -26.03 -4.44 8.07
N SER A 553 -24.86 -4.04 8.59
CA SER A 553 -24.58 -2.62 8.88
C SER A 553 -23.79 -1.96 7.75
N THR A 554 -24.32 -0.85 7.23
CA THR A 554 -23.72 -0.05 6.15
C THR A 554 -22.84 1.09 6.66
N THR A 555 -22.77 1.28 7.98
CA THR A 555 -22.10 2.43 8.59
C THR A 555 -20.87 2.03 9.40
N THR A 556 -19.93 2.95 9.50
CA THR A 556 -18.73 2.87 10.33
C THR A 556 -18.76 4.02 11.33
N GLN A 557 -18.62 3.71 12.62
CA GLN A 557 -18.49 4.73 13.68
C GLN A 557 -17.01 5.06 13.85
N VAL A 558 -16.67 6.35 13.74
CA VAL A 558 -15.30 6.84 13.85
C VAL A 558 -15.20 7.79 15.02
N VAL A 559 -14.39 7.44 16.02
CA VAL A 559 -14.11 8.33 17.15
C VAL A 559 -12.94 9.23 16.76
N VAL A 560 -13.20 10.53 16.66
CA VAL A 560 -12.20 11.52 16.21
C VAL A 560 -11.54 12.27 17.37
N GLU A 561 -12.18 12.28 18.54
CA GLU A 561 -11.69 12.94 19.75
C GLU A 561 -12.27 12.21 20.98
N ALA A 562 -11.41 11.82 21.91
CA ALA A 562 -11.78 11.08 23.14
C ALA A 562 -10.76 11.35 24.27
N ARG A 563 -10.39 12.62 24.50
CA ARG A 563 -9.46 12.99 25.58
C ARG A 563 -10.12 12.95 26.96
N PRO A 564 -9.35 12.62 28.03
CA PRO A 564 -9.84 12.65 29.39
C PRO A 564 -10.50 14.00 29.74
N GLY A 565 -11.71 13.94 30.32
CA GLY A 565 -12.46 15.13 30.71
C GLY A 565 -13.24 15.82 29.58
N ARG A 566 -13.26 15.25 28.36
CA ARG A 566 -14.09 15.74 27.24
C ARG A 566 -15.09 14.69 26.80
N THR A 567 -16.26 15.14 26.34
CA THR A 567 -17.23 14.26 25.69
C THR A 567 -16.63 13.76 24.37
N PRO A 568 -16.58 12.43 24.13
CA PRO A 568 -16.07 11.90 22.88
C PRO A 568 -16.88 12.40 21.68
N VAL A 569 -16.18 12.70 20.59
CA VAL A 569 -16.78 13.06 19.31
C VAL A 569 -16.71 11.85 18.39
N THR A 570 -17.88 11.40 17.95
CA THR A 570 -18.03 10.24 17.05
C THR A 570 -18.74 10.69 15.78
N VAL A 571 -18.21 10.29 14.64
CA VAL A 571 -18.77 10.53 13.30
C VAL A 571 -19.27 9.20 12.74
N THR A 572 -20.51 9.16 12.28
CA THR A 572 -21.06 8.00 11.57
C THR A 572 -20.90 8.20 10.08
N LEU A 573 -20.16 7.30 9.42
CA LEU A 573 -19.89 7.34 7.98
C LEU A 573 -20.58 6.17 7.28
N GLN A 574 -21.20 6.41 6.13
CA GLN A 574 -21.67 5.36 5.22
C GLN A 574 -20.48 4.66 4.55
N LYS A 575 -20.72 3.48 3.98
CA LYS A 575 -19.71 2.80 3.15
C LYS A 575 -19.18 3.76 2.07
N LEU A 576 -17.87 3.91 2.01
CA LEU A 576 -17.11 4.77 1.09
C LEU A 576 -17.24 6.27 1.33
N GLU A 577 -17.91 6.67 2.39
CA GLU A 577 -17.96 8.07 2.78
C GLU A 577 -16.59 8.47 3.36
N PRO A 578 -15.95 9.53 2.82
CA PRO A 578 -14.72 10.06 3.38
C PRO A 578 -15.01 10.71 4.73
N LEU A 579 -14.09 10.57 5.67
CA LEU A 579 -14.13 11.36 6.90
C LEU A 579 -13.99 12.85 6.54
N PRO A 580 -14.89 13.73 7.03
CA PRO A 580 -14.80 15.15 6.72
C PRO A 580 -13.45 15.75 7.11
N PHE A 581 -12.84 16.52 6.20
CA PHE A 581 -11.50 17.07 6.36
C PHE A 581 -11.36 18.01 7.57
N GLU A 582 -12.46 18.57 8.07
CA GLU A 582 -12.48 19.37 9.29
C GLU A 582 -11.99 18.62 10.53
N TYR A 583 -12.11 17.29 10.56
CA TYR A 583 -11.62 16.45 11.66
C TYR A 583 -10.15 16.04 11.51
N VAL A 584 -9.53 16.28 10.35
CA VAL A 584 -8.21 15.73 9.96
C VAL A 584 -7.34 16.79 9.28
N ARG A 585 -7.18 17.93 9.96
CA ARG A 585 -6.39 19.09 9.48
C ARG A 585 -4.88 18.98 9.75
N SER A 586 -4.41 17.90 10.39
CA SER A 586 -3.01 17.68 10.71
C SER A 586 -2.68 16.19 10.76
N GLU A 587 -1.38 15.86 10.68
CA GLU A 587 -0.90 14.47 10.84
C GLU A 587 -1.25 13.93 12.23
N GLU A 588 -1.19 14.77 13.27
CA GLU A 588 -1.62 14.43 14.63
C GLU A 588 -3.11 14.05 14.67
N ALA A 589 -3.98 14.78 13.96
CA ALA A 589 -5.39 14.44 13.90
C ALA A 589 -5.63 13.08 13.22
N ILE A 590 -4.87 12.76 12.17
CA ILE A 590 -4.91 11.44 11.53
C ILE A 590 -4.50 10.35 12.53
N LEU A 591 -3.37 10.54 13.24
CA LEU A 591 -2.89 9.60 14.25
C LEU A 591 -3.90 9.41 15.39
N ARG A 592 -4.56 10.49 15.82
CA ARG A 592 -5.64 10.46 16.82
C ARG A 592 -6.83 9.62 16.36
N VAL A 593 -7.26 9.75 15.11
CA VAL A 593 -8.33 8.89 14.55
C VAL A 593 -7.92 7.42 14.60
N LEU A 594 -6.67 7.10 14.23
CA LEU A 594 -6.15 5.72 14.31
C LEU A 594 -6.03 5.20 15.75
N ALA A 595 -5.88 6.11 16.71
CA ALA A 595 -5.88 5.86 18.16
C ALA A 595 -7.30 5.97 18.78
N CYS A 596 -8.37 5.89 17.98
CA CYS A 596 -9.76 5.95 18.46
C CYS A 596 -10.09 7.23 19.25
N GLY A 597 -9.54 8.37 18.83
CA GLY A 597 -9.77 9.67 19.45
C GLY A 597 -8.80 10.01 20.59
N THR A 598 -7.94 9.09 21.02
CA THR A 598 -6.95 9.34 22.09
C THR A 598 -5.61 9.80 21.53
N ASP A 599 -4.67 10.14 22.42
CA ASP A 599 -3.30 10.50 22.07
C ASP A 599 -2.33 9.30 22.23
N ASP A 600 -2.81 8.06 22.15
CA ASP A 600 -1.98 6.85 22.35
C ASP A 600 -0.81 6.74 21.36
N PHE A 601 -0.92 7.38 20.19
CA PHE A 601 0.11 7.41 19.14
C PHE A 601 0.89 8.72 19.11
N ILE A 602 0.85 9.52 20.19
CA ILE A 602 1.51 10.84 20.26
C ILE A 602 3.01 10.79 19.94
N ASN A 603 3.66 9.67 20.27
CA ASN A 603 5.08 9.45 19.99
C ASN A 603 5.42 9.55 18.50
N LEU A 604 4.45 9.29 17.61
CA LEU A 604 4.61 9.35 16.17
C LEU A 604 4.28 10.73 15.58
N VAL A 605 3.79 11.70 16.35
CA VAL A 605 3.56 13.07 15.83
C VAL A 605 4.87 13.66 15.34
N GLU A 606 5.93 13.51 16.13
CA GLU A 606 7.28 13.91 15.80
C GLU A 606 7.85 13.01 14.68
N PRO A 607 8.16 13.55 13.47
CA PRO A 607 8.66 12.75 12.35
C PRO A 607 9.94 11.99 12.64
N THR A 608 10.80 12.49 13.52
CA THR A 608 12.06 11.80 13.89
C THR A 608 11.85 10.48 14.63
N ASN A 609 10.65 10.23 15.16
CA ASN A 609 10.24 8.97 15.77
C ASN A 609 9.56 7.99 14.79
N ARG A 610 9.59 8.26 13.49
CA ARG A 610 8.90 7.44 12.47
C ARG A 610 9.81 6.49 11.69
N ASN A 611 11.04 6.25 12.15
CA ASN A 611 12.04 5.45 11.44
C ASN A 611 11.82 3.92 11.56
N ALA A 612 10.57 3.46 11.56
CA ALA A 612 10.18 2.05 11.70
C ALA A 612 10.79 1.16 10.61
#